data_AF-A0A498LTJ9-F1
#
_entry.id   AF-A0A498LTJ9-F1
#
_cell.length_a   1.000
_cell.length_b   1.000
_cell.length_c   1.000
_cell.angle_alpha   90.00
_cell.angle_beta   90.00
_cell.angle_gamma   90.00
#
_symmetry.space_group_name_H-M   'P 1'
#
loop_
_entity.id
_entity.type
_entity.pdbx_description
1 polymer ?
#
loop_
_entity_poly.entity_id
_entity_poly.type
_entity_poly.pdbx_seq_one_letter_code
_entity_poly.pdbx_strand_id
1 'polypeptide(L)'
;MASKKSLKAVAAMKEDANSSDSISQDNVNAILAAIGSQGDELKKLIEDKMTALSGRLDALDATVVNLQSEQAGVKQKIVEIEGPLNSTDLQLGEVEKVCEDLRAENKSLWAKLNDLEGCSRRLNLKFVGIMEGEERGRPSVFILDLSAPGTVTQAI
;
A
#
# COMPACT_ATOMS: atom_id res chain seq x y z
N MET A 1 -13.75 -107.30 -40.64
CA MET A 1 -14.22 -106.16 -39.81
C MET A 1 -13.09 -105.29 -39.21
N ALA A 2 -11.80 -105.66 -39.32
CA ALA A 2 -10.69 -104.91 -38.69
C ALA A 2 -10.31 -103.57 -39.39
N SER A 3 -10.51 -103.43 -40.70
CA SER A 3 -10.06 -102.26 -41.48
C SER A 3 -10.83 -100.95 -41.17
N LYS A 4 -12.09 -101.03 -40.73
CA LYS A 4 -12.87 -99.83 -40.33
C LYS A 4 -12.45 -99.23 -38.99
N LYS A 5 -11.75 -100.01 -38.14
CA LYS A 5 -11.39 -99.59 -36.77
C LYS A 5 -10.11 -98.73 -36.74
N SER A 6 -9.16 -98.98 -37.65
CA SER A 6 -7.93 -98.18 -37.77
C SER A 6 -8.17 -96.82 -38.43
N LEU A 7 -9.03 -96.73 -39.44
CA LEU A 7 -9.43 -95.47 -40.08
C LEU A 7 -10.13 -94.50 -39.11
N LYS A 8 -10.91 -95.04 -38.15
CA LYS A 8 -11.62 -94.22 -37.15
C LYS A 8 -10.67 -93.63 -36.09
N ALA A 9 -9.60 -94.34 -35.74
CA ALA A 9 -8.58 -93.87 -34.80
C ALA A 9 -7.69 -92.77 -35.41
N VAL A 10 -7.33 -92.89 -36.69
CA VAL A 10 -6.53 -91.87 -37.40
C VAL A 10 -7.34 -90.59 -37.64
N ALA A 11 -8.64 -90.69 -37.90
CA ALA A 11 -9.53 -89.53 -38.03
C ALA A 11 -9.68 -88.78 -36.69
N ALA A 12 -9.86 -89.49 -35.57
CA ALA A 12 -9.96 -88.90 -34.24
C ALA A 12 -8.67 -88.18 -33.82
N MET A 13 -7.49 -88.77 -34.09
CA MET A 13 -6.20 -88.11 -33.79
C MET A 13 -5.94 -86.88 -34.68
N LYS A 14 -6.46 -86.86 -35.92
CA LYS A 14 -6.41 -85.68 -36.80
C LYS A 14 -7.36 -84.57 -36.35
N GLU A 15 -8.55 -84.92 -35.86
CA GLU A 15 -9.51 -83.96 -35.28
C GLU A 15 -8.96 -83.34 -33.99
N ASP A 16 -8.36 -84.13 -33.10
CA ASP A 16 -7.78 -83.63 -31.85
C ASP A 16 -6.58 -82.71 -32.09
N ALA A 17 -5.70 -83.02 -33.07
CA ALA A 17 -4.58 -82.16 -33.43
C ALA A 17 -5.03 -80.85 -34.12
N ASN A 18 -6.04 -80.92 -34.98
CA ASN A 18 -6.60 -79.75 -35.69
C ASN A 18 -7.39 -78.84 -34.74
N SER A 19 -8.05 -79.41 -33.72
CA SER A 19 -8.71 -78.70 -32.64
C SER A 19 -7.69 -77.95 -31.75
N SER A 20 -6.58 -78.62 -31.38
CA SER A 20 -5.49 -78.03 -30.60
C SER A 20 -4.84 -76.81 -31.27
N ASP A 21 -4.56 -76.88 -32.58
CA ASP A 21 -4.00 -75.74 -33.33
C ASP A 21 -5.02 -74.58 -33.45
N SER A 22 -6.30 -74.88 -33.66
CA SER A 22 -7.35 -73.84 -33.71
C SER A 22 -7.52 -73.10 -32.37
N ILE A 23 -7.47 -73.83 -31.25
CA ILE A 23 -7.54 -73.24 -29.90
C ILE A 23 -6.33 -72.32 -29.63
N SER A 24 -5.14 -72.67 -30.14
CA SER A 24 -3.94 -71.84 -30.02
C SER A 24 -4.04 -70.56 -30.86
N GLN A 25 -4.61 -70.63 -32.05
CA GLN A 25 -4.78 -69.49 -32.96
C GLN A 25 -5.86 -68.52 -32.47
N ASP A 26 -6.96 -69.01 -31.87
CA ASP A 26 -8.00 -68.19 -31.25
C ASP A 26 -7.45 -67.40 -30.05
N ASN A 27 -6.59 -68.03 -29.24
CA ASN A 27 -5.92 -67.35 -28.12
C ASN A 27 -4.99 -66.22 -28.60
N VAL A 28 -4.22 -66.45 -29.68
CA VAL A 28 -3.37 -65.41 -30.28
C VAL A 28 -4.20 -64.25 -30.81
N ASN A 29 -5.31 -64.53 -31.51
CA ASN A 29 -6.22 -63.51 -32.01
C ASN A 29 -6.86 -62.70 -30.87
N ALA A 30 -7.25 -63.35 -29.78
CA ALA A 30 -7.79 -62.69 -28.59
C ALA A 30 -6.75 -61.77 -27.92
N ILE A 31 -5.49 -62.21 -27.83
CA ILE A 31 -4.39 -61.38 -27.31
C ILE A 31 -4.14 -60.17 -28.22
N LEU A 32 -4.13 -60.37 -29.54
CA LEU A 32 -3.94 -59.28 -30.51
C LEU A 32 -5.05 -58.23 -30.42
N ALA A 33 -6.31 -58.67 -30.26
CA ALA A 33 -7.44 -57.78 -30.02
C ALA A 33 -7.32 -57.03 -28.68
N ALA A 34 -6.88 -57.70 -27.61
CA ALA A 34 -6.67 -57.08 -26.31
C ALA A 34 -5.55 -56.02 -26.36
N ILE A 35 -4.43 -56.31 -27.02
CA ILE A 35 -3.33 -55.36 -27.22
C ILE A 35 -3.80 -54.15 -28.04
N GLY A 36 -4.61 -54.38 -29.09
CA GLY A 36 -5.22 -53.30 -29.87
C GLY A 36 -6.09 -52.38 -29.00
N SER A 37 -7.01 -52.98 -28.23
CA SER A 37 -7.87 -52.24 -27.30
C SER A 37 -7.09 -51.44 -26.26
N GLN A 38 -6.04 -52.02 -25.67
CA GLN A 38 -5.17 -51.32 -24.73
C GLN A 38 -4.39 -50.19 -25.39
N GLY A 39 -3.95 -50.38 -26.63
CA GLY A 39 -3.29 -49.34 -27.42
C GLY A 39 -4.21 -48.14 -27.66
N ASP A 40 -5.46 -48.40 -28.02
CA ASP A 40 -6.49 -47.35 -28.22
C ASP A 40 -6.82 -46.61 -26.92
N GLU A 41 -6.95 -47.33 -25.79
CA GLU A 41 -7.14 -46.73 -24.48
C GLU A 41 -5.97 -45.83 -24.07
N LEU A 42 -4.73 -46.29 -24.28
CA LEU A 42 -3.53 -45.52 -23.96
C LEU A 42 -3.45 -44.24 -24.82
N LYS A 43 -3.77 -44.36 -26.11
CA LYS A 43 -3.81 -43.23 -27.04
C LYS A 43 -4.83 -42.19 -26.59
N LYS A 44 -6.05 -42.62 -26.26
CA LYS A 44 -7.10 -41.75 -25.76
C LYS A 44 -6.68 -41.05 -24.46
N LEU A 45 -6.07 -41.78 -23.52
CA LEU A 45 -5.60 -41.20 -22.27
C LEU A 45 -4.52 -40.12 -22.51
N ILE A 46 -3.62 -40.33 -23.47
CA ILE A 46 -2.60 -39.33 -23.85
C ILE A 46 -3.27 -38.09 -24.45
N GLU A 47 -4.22 -38.26 -25.37
CA GLU A 47 -4.97 -37.15 -25.98
C GLU A 47 -5.76 -36.35 -24.92
N ASP A 48 -6.44 -37.03 -24.00
CA ASP A 48 -7.17 -36.40 -22.89
C ASP A 48 -6.24 -35.61 -21.98
N LYS A 49 -5.07 -36.18 -21.63
CA LYS A 49 -4.08 -35.51 -20.78
C LYS A 49 -3.40 -34.33 -21.48
N MET A 50 -3.09 -34.44 -22.76
CA MET A 50 -2.55 -33.33 -23.54
C MET A 50 -3.55 -32.18 -23.62
N THR A 51 -4.81 -32.48 -23.91
CA THR A 51 -5.88 -31.48 -23.96
C THR A 51 -6.06 -30.78 -22.61
N ALA A 52 -6.05 -31.55 -21.51
CA ALA A 52 -6.15 -30.99 -20.16
C ALA A 52 -4.93 -30.12 -19.80
N LEU A 53 -3.72 -30.49 -20.22
CA LEU A 53 -2.51 -29.70 -19.99
C LEU A 53 -2.52 -28.41 -20.79
N SER A 54 -2.91 -28.44 -22.06
CA SER A 54 -3.06 -27.23 -22.88
C SER A 54 -4.04 -26.25 -22.24
N GLY A 55 -5.21 -26.73 -21.82
CA GLY A 55 -6.19 -25.86 -21.15
C GLY A 55 -5.69 -25.27 -19.82
N ARG A 56 -4.84 -26.00 -19.08
CA ARG A 56 -4.19 -25.47 -17.87
C ARG A 56 -3.11 -24.44 -18.18
N LEU A 57 -2.37 -24.60 -19.28
CA LEU A 57 -1.39 -23.61 -19.73
C LEU A 57 -2.08 -22.32 -20.17
N ASP A 58 -3.15 -22.42 -20.95
CA ASP A 58 -3.94 -21.25 -21.38
C ASP A 58 -4.50 -20.47 -20.17
N ALA A 59 -5.02 -21.18 -19.17
CA ALA A 59 -5.52 -20.56 -17.94
C ALA A 59 -4.40 -19.90 -17.11
N LEU A 60 -3.20 -20.51 -17.10
CA LEU A 60 -2.04 -19.94 -16.43
C LEU A 60 -1.57 -18.67 -17.13
N ASP A 61 -1.48 -18.68 -18.47
CA ASP A 61 -1.11 -17.51 -19.26
C ASP A 61 -2.09 -16.36 -19.04
N ALA A 62 -3.39 -16.64 -19.05
CA ALA A 62 -4.41 -15.63 -18.73
C ALA A 62 -4.21 -15.05 -17.31
N THR A 63 -3.88 -15.89 -16.34
CA THR A 63 -3.61 -15.44 -14.96
C THR A 63 -2.36 -14.57 -14.89
N VAL A 64 -1.29 -14.93 -15.60
CA VAL A 64 -0.05 -14.16 -15.66
C VAL A 64 -0.29 -12.79 -16.29
N VAL A 65 -1.03 -12.72 -17.39
CA VAL A 65 -1.39 -11.45 -18.05
C VAL A 65 -2.19 -10.55 -17.10
N ASN A 66 -3.18 -11.11 -16.40
CA ASN A 66 -3.96 -10.37 -15.41
C ASN A 66 -3.08 -9.84 -14.27
N LEU A 67 -2.19 -10.67 -13.72
CA LEU A 67 -1.26 -10.24 -12.67
C LEU A 67 -0.30 -9.15 -13.13
N GLN A 68 0.17 -9.20 -14.38
CA GLN A 68 1.01 -8.14 -14.97
C GLN A 68 0.24 -6.82 -15.09
N SER A 69 -1.03 -6.88 -15.50
CA SER A 69 -1.91 -5.71 -15.56
C SER A 69 -2.15 -5.11 -14.17
N GLU A 70 -2.50 -5.92 -13.19
CA GLU A 70 -2.68 -5.48 -11.80
C GLU A 70 -1.39 -4.88 -11.23
N GLN A 71 -0.24 -5.51 -11.49
CA GLN A 71 1.06 -4.99 -11.07
C GLN A 71 1.35 -3.62 -11.70
N ALA A 72 1.05 -3.43 -12.98
CA ALA A 72 1.21 -2.14 -13.65
C ALA A 72 0.28 -1.08 -13.02
N GLY A 73 -0.97 -1.44 -12.73
CA GLY A 73 -1.93 -0.57 -12.04
C GLY A 73 -1.46 -0.16 -10.64
N VAL A 74 -0.91 -1.10 -9.86
CA VAL A 74 -0.36 -0.80 -8.53
C VAL A 74 0.87 0.12 -8.63
N LYS A 75 1.78 -0.12 -9.57
CA LYS A 75 2.94 0.75 -9.80
C LYS A 75 2.51 2.19 -10.13
N GLN A 76 1.49 2.33 -10.98
CA GLN A 76 0.95 3.64 -11.35
C GLN A 76 0.36 4.37 -10.12
N LYS A 77 -0.42 3.67 -9.29
CA LYS A 77 -0.96 4.23 -8.05
C LYS A 77 0.13 4.67 -7.06
N ILE A 78 1.23 3.93 -6.98
CA ILE A 78 2.38 4.31 -6.14
C ILE A 78 2.95 5.65 -6.62
N VAL A 79 3.22 5.79 -7.92
CA VAL A 79 3.75 7.03 -8.50
C VAL A 79 2.80 8.21 -8.26
N GLU A 80 1.49 7.99 -8.41
CA GLU A 80 0.45 9.00 -8.16
C GLU A 80 0.38 9.46 -6.69
N ILE A 81 0.81 8.64 -5.74
CA ILE A 81 0.82 8.97 -4.31
C ILE A 81 2.16 9.60 -3.90
N GLU A 82 3.28 9.07 -4.39
CA GLU A 82 4.62 9.53 -4.01
C GLU A 82 4.89 10.99 -4.42
N GLY A 83 4.41 11.42 -5.60
CA GLY A 83 4.59 12.79 -6.07
C GLY A 83 3.92 13.84 -5.16
N PRO A 84 2.60 13.74 -4.91
CA PRO A 84 1.89 14.63 -4.00
C PRO A 84 2.40 14.56 -2.56
N LEU A 85 2.81 13.38 -2.08
CA LEU A 85 3.38 13.23 -0.74
C LEU A 85 4.66 14.05 -0.59
N ASN A 86 5.61 13.90 -1.53
CA ASN A 86 6.84 14.70 -1.52
C ASN A 86 6.57 16.20 -1.60
N SER A 87 5.57 16.62 -2.41
CA SER A 87 5.17 18.02 -2.47
C SER A 87 4.58 18.52 -1.15
N THR A 88 3.80 17.68 -0.47
CA THR A 88 3.19 18.02 0.83
C THR A 88 4.24 18.15 1.91
N ASP A 89 5.22 17.25 1.95
CA ASP A 89 6.33 17.28 2.90
C ASP A 89 7.18 18.55 2.73
N LEU A 90 7.44 18.98 1.49
CA LEU A 90 8.13 20.24 1.21
C LEU A 90 7.33 21.45 1.71
N GLN A 91 6.03 21.50 1.39
CA GLN A 91 5.15 22.57 1.85
C GLN A 91 5.05 22.62 3.38
N LEU A 92 5.00 21.47 4.04
CA LEU A 92 4.99 21.38 5.50
C LEU A 92 6.27 21.98 6.09
N GLY A 93 7.43 21.64 5.55
CA GLY A 93 8.71 22.20 5.99
C GLY A 93 8.81 23.72 5.78
N GLU A 94 8.26 24.25 4.68
CA GLU A 94 8.18 25.70 4.46
C GLU A 94 7.27 26.39 5.49
N VAL A 95 6.10 25.80 5.76
CA VAL A 95 5.16 26.32 6.76
C VAL A 95 5.75 26.29 8.16
N GLU A 96 6.43 25.21 8.54
CA GLU A 96 7.12 25.09 9.83
C GLU A 96 8.17 26.20 10.00
N LYS A 97 8.98 26.45 8.96
CA LYS A 97 9.97 27.52 8.97
C LYS A 97 9.32 28.91 9.13
N VAL A 98 8.26 29.20 8.36
CA VAL A 98 7.52 30.46 8.49
C VAL A 98 6.95 30.62 9.89
N CYS A 99 6.45 29.55 10.50
CA CYS A 99 5.94 29.58 11.87
C CYS A 99 7.04 29.86 12.90
N GLU A 100 8.23 29.31 12.71
CA GLU A 100 9.40 29.59 13.56
C GLU A 100 9.85 31.06 13.45
N ASP A 101 9.95 31.57 12.23
CA ASP A 101 10.31 32.96 11.94
C ASP A 101 9.30 33.93 12.57
N LEU A 102 7.99 33.70 12.37
CA LEU A 102 6.92 34.49 12.98
C LEU A 102 6.97 34.41 14.50
N ARG A 103 7.24 33.23 15.08
CA ARG A 103 7.36 33.08 16.54
C ARG A 103 8.54 33.86 17.09
N ALA A 104 9.67 33.90 16.39
CA ALA A 104 10.83 34.68 16.77
C ALA A 104 10.56 36.18 16.68
N GLU A 105 9.94 36.65 15.59
CA GLU A 105 9.56 38.05 15.42
C GLU A 105 8.57 38.50 16.51
N ASN A 106 7.55 37.68 16.79
CA ASN A 106 6.55 38.00 17.81
C ASN A 106 7.18 38.14 19.21
N LYS A 107 8.13 37.26 19.56
CA LYS A 107 8.94 37.40 20.79
C LYS A 107 9.74 38.70 20.81
N SER A 108 10.35 39.09 19.69
CA SER A 108 11.09 40.35 19.57
C SER A 108 10.18 41.56 19.77
N LEU A 109 9.00 41.56 19.13
CA LEU A 109 8.01 42.62 19.27
C LEU A 109 7.52 42.75 20.71
N TRP A 110 7.27 41.63 21.39
CA TRP A 110 6.91 41.62 22.82
C TRP A 110 7.99 42.25 23.69
N ALA A 111 9.26 41.92 23.45
CA ALA A 111 10.37 42.53 24.19
C ALA A 111 10.45 44.05 23.96
N LYS A 112 10.30 44.51 22.71
CA LYS A 112 10.27 45.94 22.37
C LYS A 112 9.10 46.67 23.02
N LEU A 113 7.90 46.06 22.99
CA LEU A 113 6.70 46.64 23.61
C LEU A 113 6.90 46.83 25.11
N ASN A 114 7.41 45.80 25.79
CA ASN A 114 7.67 45.86 27.23
C ASN A 114 8.72 46.92 27.59
N ASP A 115 9.77 47.07 26.79
CA ASP A 115 10.77 48.13 26.99
C ASP A 115 10.19 49.54 26.79
N LEU A 116 9.40 49.73 25.73
CA LEU A 116 8.71 51.00 25.48
C LEU A 116 7.72 51.36 26.58
N GLU A 117 6.94 50.39 27.06
CA GLU A 117 6.03 50.58 28.19
C GLU A 117 6.80 50.95 29.46
N GLY A 118 7.92 50.28 29.72
CA GLY A 118 8.82 50.60 30.82
C GLY A 118 9.40 52.02 30.72
N CYS A 119 9.91 52.40 29.55
CA CYS A 119 10.44 53.74 29.28
C CYS A 119 9.36 54.82 29.48
N SER A 120 8.17 54.61 28.91
CA SER A 120 7.04 55.53 29.05
C SER A 120 6.66 55.73 30.52
N ARG A 121 6.55 54.64 31.30
CA ARG A 121 6.25 54.72 32.73
C ARG A 121 7.32 55.45 33.53
N ARG A 122 8.61 55.28 33.21
CA ARG A 122 9.72 55.97 33.90
C ARG A 122 9.74 57.47 33.63
N LEU A 123 9.27 57.89 32.46
CA LEU A 123 9.17 59.31 32.11
C LEU A 123 7.93 59.99 32.70
N ASN A 124 6.97 59.22 33.22
CA ASN A 124 5.77 59.76 33.83
C ASN A 124 6.03 60.15 35.30
N LEU A 125 5.78 61.42 35.62
CA LEU A 125 5.71 61.89 37.01
C LEU A 125 4.29 61.67 37.56
N LYS A 126 4.20 61.11 38.78
CA LYS A 126 2.94 60.96 39.51
C LYS A 126 2.94 61.89 40.71
N PHE A 127 2.01 62.82 40.73
CA PHE A 127 1.75 63.69 41.87
C PHE A 127 0.62 63.09 42.70
N VAL A 128 0.90 62.77 43.97
CA VAL A 128 -0.06 62.15 44.89
C VAL A 128 -0.23 63.07 46.08
N GLY A 129 -1.46 63.26 46.55
CA GLY A 129 -1.79 64.12 47.70
C GLY A 129 -2.05 65.59 47.35
N ILE A 130 -2.18 65.94 46.06
CA ILE A 130 -2.59 67.26 45.59
C ILE A 130 -4.12 67.28 45.47
N MET A 131 -4.77 68.34 45.95
CA MET A 131 -6.22 68.49 45.86
C MET A 131 -6.64 68.86 44.43
N GLU A 132 -7.80 68.36 44.00
CA GLU A 132 -8.31 68.59 42.64
C GLU A 132 -8.55 70.09 42.37
N GLY A 133 -8.00 70.61 41.27
CA GLY A 133 -8.19 72.00 40.84
C GLY A 133 -7.18 73.01 41.38
N GLU A 134 -6.21 72.61 42.21
CA GLU A 134 -5.12 73.50 42.66
C GLU A 134 -4.31 74.07 41.49
N GLU A 135 -4.21 73.33 40.39
CA GLU A 135 -3.53 73.72 39.17
C GLU A 135 -4.26 74.82 38.37
N ARG A 136 -5.51 75.15 38.72
CA ARG A 136 -6.35 76.18 38.07
C ARG A 136 -6.37 76.09 36.54
N GLY A 137 -6.37 74.87 36.01
CA GLY A 137 -6.33 74.60 34.57
C GLY A 137 -5.00 74.95 33.88
N ARG A 138 -3.92 75.18 34.64
CA ARG A 138 -2.56 75.46 34.12
C ARG A 138 -1.52 74.51 34.73
N PRO A 139 -1.57 73.20 34.42
CA PRO A 139 -0.69 72.20 35.04
C PRO A 139 0.81 72.50 34.89
N SER A 140 1.22 73.02 33.73
CA SER A 140 2.64 73.31 33.47
C SER A 140 3.18 74.43 34.36
N VAL A 141 2.38 75.46 34.65
CA VAL A 141 2.78 76.58 35.53
C VAL A 141 2.83 76.10 36.97
N PHE A 142 1.81 75.34 37.39
CA PHE A 142 1.75 74.74 38.72
C PHE A 142 2.98 73.86 39.02
N ILE A 143 3.40 73.01 38.06
CA ILE A 143 4.60 72.17 38.22
C ILE A 143 5.88 73.03 38.32
N LEU A 144 6.00 74.10 37.54
CA LEU A 144 7.14 75.02 37.61
C LEU A 144 7.25 75.67 39.00
N ASP A 145 6.13 76.16 39.53
CA ASP A 145 6.05 76.80 40.85
C ASP A 145 6.39 75.81 41.99
N LEU A 146 5.99 74.54 41.85
CA LEU A 146 6.33 73.46 42.78
C LEU A 146 7.84 73.15 42.79
N SER A 147 8.51 73.32 41.64
CA SER A 147 9.93 72.99 41.46
C SER A 147 10.88 74.14 41.78
N ALA A 148 10.36 75.35 42.01
CA ALA A 148 11.17 76.51 42.31
C ALA A 148 11.87 76.36 43.69
N PRO A 149 13.19 76.60 43.79
CA PRO A 149 13.91 76.51 45.05
C PRO A 149 13.43 77.63 46.00
N GLY A 150 12.58 77.29 46.97
CA GLY A 150 12.10 78.21 48.00
C GLY A 150 10.69 77.94 48.54
N THR A 151 9.92 77.05 47.93
CA THR A 151 8.49 76.86 48.24
C THR A 151 8.17 75.65 49.13
N VAL A 152 9.06 75.27 50.06
CA VAL A 152 8.63 74.46 51.23
C VAL A 152 8.48 75.38 52.42
N THR A 153 7.37 76.13 52.45
CA THR A 153 6.88 76.72 53.70
C THR A 153 5.74 75.83 54.20
N GLN A 154 5.93 75.39 55.44
CA GLN A 154 5.13 74.44 56.21
C GLN A 154 3.60 74.64 56.08
N ALA A 155 2.88 73.54 55.94
CA ALA A 155 1.53 73.39 56.46
C ALA A 155 1.57 72.31 57.55
N ILE A 156 1.61 72.75 58.82
CA ILE A 156 0.99 72.05 59.95
C ILE A 156 -0.35 72.74 60.17
#